data_AF-A0A377ADG1-F1
#
_entry.id   AF-A0A377ADG1-F1
#
_cell.length_a   1.000
_cell.length_b   1.000
_cell.length_c   1.000
_cell.angle_alpha   90.00
_cell.angle_beta   90.00
_cell.angle_gamma   90.00
#
_symmetry.space_group_name_H-M   'P 1'
#
loop_
_entity.id
_entity.type
_entity.pdbx_description
1 polymer ?
#
loop_
_entity_poly.entity_id
_entity_poly.type
_entity_poly.pdbx_seq_one_letter_code
_entity_poly.pdbx_strand_id
1 'polypeptide(L)'
;MRFAVEVVRAVRERVGNDFIIIYRLSMLDLVEDGGTFAETVELAQAIEAAGATIINTGIGWHEARIPTIATPVPRGRIYLGHAQTERPRFAAAGDHQPD
;
A
#
# COMPACT_ATOMS: atom_id res chain seq x y z
N MET A 1 -8.93 10.40 5.87
CA MET A 1 -8.31 10.78 4.58
C MET A 1 -7.77 12.21 4.55
N ARG A 2 -8.54 13.25 4.93
CA ARG A 2 -8.14 14.68 4.85
C ARG A 2 -6.71 14.98 5.29
N PHE A 3 -6.32 14.51 6.46
CA PHE A 3 -4.98 14.77 7.01
C PHE A 3 -3.86 14.23 6.10
N ALA A 4 -3.98 12.98 5.65
CA ALA A 4 -2.97 12.36 4.79
C ALA A 4 -2.82 13.10 3.44
N VAL A 5 -3.96 13.46 2.83
CA VAL A 5 -4.01 14.19 1.55
C VAL A 5 -3.37 15.58 1.69
N GLU A 6 -3.72 16.33 2.73
CA GLU A 6 -3.18 17.68 2.93
C GLU A 6 -1.68 17.67 3.25
N VAL A 7 -1.18 16.65 3.96
CA VAL A 7 0.26 16.49 4.17
C VAL A 7 0.99 16.28 2.84
N VAL A 8 0.50 15.37 1.98
CA VAL A 8 1.12 15.15 0.66
C VAL A 8 1.06 16.41 -0.19
N ARG A 9 -0.07 17.12 -0.17
CA ARG A 9 -0.24 18.38 -0.90
C ARG A 9 0.74 19.45 -0.45
N ALA A 10 0.87 19.66 0.86
CA ALA A 10 1.78 20.64 1.44
C ALA A 10 3.25 20.29 1.14
N VAL A 11 3.61 19.00 1.19
CA VAL A 11 4.95 18.54 0.81
C VAL A 11 5.19 18.82 -0.68
N ARG A 12 4.25 18.45 -1.57
CA ARG A 12 4.36 18.69 -3.02
C ARG A 12 4.52 20.17 -3.35
N GLU A 13 3.72 21.03 -2.73
CA GLU A 13 3.83 22.49 -2.90
C GLU A 13 5.22 22.99 -2.50
N ARG A 14 5.81 22.44 -1.43
CA ARG A 14 7.11 22.88 -0.92
C ARG A 14 8.30 22.41 -1.74
N VAL A 15 8.25 21.19 -2.29
CA VAL A 15 9.38 20.56 -3.01
C VAL A 15 9.32 20.75 -4.53
N GLY A 16 8.18 21.20 -5.07
CA GLY A 16 7.97 21.35 -6.51
C GLY A 16 7.71 20.02 -7.22
N ASN A 17 7.66 20.03 -8.56
CA ASN A 17 7.25 18.87 -9.36
C ASN A 17 8.36 17.83 -9.55
N ASP A 18 9.63 18.25 -9.53
CA ASP A 18 10.79 17.39 -9.82
C ASP A 18 11.37 16.76 -8.55
N PHE A 19 10.50 16.16 -7.75
CA PHE A 19 10.86 15.51 -6.50
C PHE A 19 10.01 14.27 -6.27
N ILE A 20 10.65 13.17 -5.86
CA ILE A 20 9.99 11.90 -5.59
C ILE A 20 9.31 11.97 -4.23
N ILE A 21 7.98 11.79 -4.21
CA ILE A 21 7.20 11.63 -2.98
C ILE A 21 6.70 10.19 -2.92
N ILE A 22 7.09 9.47 -1.86
CA ILE A 22 6.61 8.12 -1.58
C ILE A 22 5.60 8.21 -0.44
N TYR A 23 4.39 7.70 -0.68
CA TYR A 23 3.39 7.54 0.38
C TYR A 23 3.25 6.05 0.71
N ARG A 24 3.44 5.69 1.98
CA ARG A 24 3.28 4.32 2.44
C ARG A 24 1.84 4.11 2.89
N LEU A 25 1.05 3.45 2.04
CA LEU A 25 -0.36 3.19 2.26
C LEU A 25 -0.53 1.85 2.98
N SER A 26 -1.26 1.85 4.10
CA SER A 26 -1.67 0.59 4.72
C SER A 26 -2.71 -0.08 3.83
N MET A 27 -2.33 -1.21 3.21
CA MET A 27 -3.20 -1.93 2.27
C MET A 27 -3.92 -3.11 2.93
N LEU A 28 -3.45 -3.50 4.11
CA LEU A 28 -4.03 -4.57 4.91
C LEU A 28 -3.70 -4.32 6.39
N ASP A 29 -4.68 -3.92 7.18
CA ASP A 29 -4.45 -3.50 8.57
C ASP A 29 -4.28 -4.66 9.56
N LEU A 30 -4.94 -5.81 9.33
CA LEU A 30 -4.87 -7.02 10.18
C LEU A 30 -5.29 -6.80 11.65
N VAL A 31 -6.14 -5.80 11.91
CA VAL A 31 -6.77 -5.51 13.21
C VAL A 31 -8.29 -5.44 13.06
N GLU A 32 -9.00 -5.68 14.16
CA GLU A 32 -10.46 -5.47 14.24
C GLU A 32 -10.79 -3.98 14.04
N ASP A 33 -11.86 -3.67 13.31
CA ASP A 33 -12.25 -2.31 12.89
C ASP A 33 -11.19 -1.55 12.05
N GLY A 34 -10.34 -2.29 11.32
CA GLY A 34 -9.43 -1.73 10.32
C GLY A 34 -10.15 -1.19 9.07
N GLY A 35 -9.39 -0.53 8.20
CA GLY A 35 -9.91 0.02 6.95
C GLY A 35 -10.32 -1.07 5.95
N THR A 36 -11.33 -0.77 5.15
CA THR A 36 -11.77 -1.63 4.06
C THR A 36 -10.88 -1.46 2.81
N PHE A 37 -10.93 -2.45 1.91
CA PHE A 37 -10.24 -2.35 0.63
C PHE A 37 -10.75 -1.18 -0.22
N ALA A 38 -12.06 -0.90 -0.19
CA ALA A 38 -12.66 0.22 -0.91
C ALA A 38 -12.12 1.58 -0.43
N GLU A 39 -12.06 1.79 0.90
CA GLU A 39 -11.49 3.00 1.49
C GLU A 39 -9.99 3.14 1.18
N THR A 40 -9.27 2.01 1.12
CA THR A 40 -7.86 1.98 0.74
C THR A 40 -7.66 2.44 -0.70
N VAL A 41 -8.49 1.95 -1.64
CA VAL A 41 -8.45 2.37 -3.05
C VAL A 41 -8.81 3.85 -3.19
N GLU A 42 -9.83 4.33 -2.49
CA GLU A 42 -10.22 5.74 -2.49
C GLU A 42 -9.06 6.62 -1.98
N LEU A 43 -8.39 6.20 -0.90
CA LEU A 43 -7.25 6.91 -0.35
C LEU A 43 -6.06 6.91 -1.31
N ALA A 44 -5.78 5.79 -1.98
CA ALA A 44 -4.72 5.70 -2.98
C ALA A 44 -4.92 6.73 -4.11
N GLN A 45 -6.14 6.79 -4.65
CA GLN A 45 -6.51 7.74 -5.70
C GLN A 45 -6.41 9.19 -5.22
N ALA A 46 -6.86 9.47 -3.99
CA ALA A 46 -6.76 10.81 -3.41
C ALA A 46 -5.29 11.25 -3.20
N ILE A 47 -4.41 10.32 -2.83
CA ILE A 47 -2.98 10.57 -2.61
C ILE A 47 -2.22 10.74 -3.93
N GLU A 48 -2.58 9.96 -4.97
CA GLU A 48 -2.10 10.16 -6.33
C GLU A 48 -2.47 11.57 -6.84
N ALA A 49 -3.74 11.96 -6.68
CA ALA A 49 -4.21 13.30 -7.07
C ALA A 49 -3.56 14.44 -6.25
N ALA A 50 -3.14 14.17 -5.01
CA ALA A 50 -2.40 15.12 -4.18
C ALA A 50 -0.94 15.32 -4.64
N GLY A 51 -0.42 14.44 -5.50
CA GLY A 51 0.90 14.56 -6.10
C GLY A 51 1.95 13.59 -5.54
N ALA A 52 1.55 12.46 -4.97
CA ALA A 52 2.51 11.38 -4.68
C ALA A 52 3.08 10.80 -6.00
N THR A 53 4.36 10.45 -6.00
CA THR A 53 5.04 9.85 -7.17
C THR A 53 4.96 8.32 -7.12
N ILE A 54 5.05 7.74 -5.92
CA ILE A 54 5.04 6.29 -5.71
C ILE A 54 4.17 5.97 -4.49
N ILE A 55 3.34 4.94 -4.60
CA ILE A 55 2.64 4.34 -3.48
C ILE A 55 3.37 3.07 -3.06
N ASN A 56 3.82 3.02 -1.81
CA ASN A 56 4.41 1.83 -1.21
C ASN A 56 3.36 1.11 -0.36
N THR A 57 3.37 -0.21 -0.36
CA THR A 57 2.45 -1.03 0.42
C THR A 57 2.94 -1.20 1.86
N GLY A 58 2.08 -0.84 2.82
CA GLY A 58 2.21 -1.13 4.24
C GLY A 58 1.30 -2.30 4.60
N ILE A 59 1.81 -3.24 5.39
CA ILE A 59 1.10 -4.47 5.76
C ILE A 59 1.17 -4.66 7.26
N GLY A 60 0.00 -4.76 7.87
CA GLY A 60 -0.19 -4.99 9.29
C GLY A 60 0.17 -3.79 10.15
N TRP A 61 -0.34 -3.83 11.38
CA TRP A 61 0.01 -2.91 12.46
C TRP A 61 0.91 -3.60 13.47
N HIS A 62 1.55 -2.84 14.35
CA HIS A 62 2.35 -3.43 15.42
C HIS A 62 1.49 -4.23 16.41
N GLU A 63 0.19 -3.91 16.53
CA GLU A 63 -0.78 -4.67 17.30
C GLU A 63 -1.36 -5.89 16.56
N ALA A 64 -1.05 -6.06 15.26
CA ALA A 64 -1.57 -7.18 14.50
C ALA A 64 -1.01 -8.50 15.04
N ARG A 65 -1.90 -9.46 15.29
CA ARG A 65 -1.53 -10.79 15.81
C ARG A 65 -1.05 -11.74 14.72
N ILE A 66 -1.10 -11.32 13.46
CA ILE A 66 -0.66 -12.09 12.29
C ILE A 66 0.76 -11.63 11.92
N PRO A 67 1.75 -12.54 11.86
CA PRO A 67 3.12 -12.18 11.54
C PRO A 67 3.25 -11.71 10.08
N THR A 68 3.90 -10.56 9.86
CA THR A 68 4.07 -9.97 8.52
C THR A 68 5.50 -10.01 7.98
N ILE A 69 6.51 -10.10 8.85
CA ILE A 69 7.95 -10.10 8.45
C ILE A 69 8.79 -11.19 9.11
N ALA A 70 8.24 -11.95 10.07
CA ALA A 70 8.99 -12.98 10.79
C ALA A 70 9.33 -14.17 9.88
N THR A 71 10.34 -14.97 10.25
CA THR A 71 10.82 -16.14 9.48
C THR A 71 9.72 -17.12 9.01
N PRO A 72 8.62 -17.36 9.75
CA PRO A 72 7.53 -18.22 9.28
C PRO A 72 6.76 -17.67 8.07
N VAL A 73 6.92 -16.40 7.70
CA VAL A 73 6.23 -15.79 6.56
C VAL A 73 6.88 -16.25 5.25
N PRO A 74 6.15 -16.90 4.33
CA PRO A 74 6.71 -17.35 3.07
C PRO A 74 7.18 -16.18 2.19
N ARG A 75 8.27 -16.37 1.45
CA ARG A 75 8.83 -15.34 0.56
C ARG A 75 7.76 -14.85 -0.43
N GLY A 76 7.59 -13.53 -0.51
CA GLY A 76 6.63 -12.89 -1.43
C GLY A 76 5.16 -13.14 -1.10
N ARG A 77 4.83 -13.79 0.03
CA ARG A 77 3.44 -13.97 0.48
C ARG A 77 3.14 -13.16 1.72
N ILE A 78 1.90 -12.74 1.78
CA ILE A 78 1.28 -12.12 2.95
C ILE A 78 0.20 -13.10 3.42
N TYR A 79 0.04 -13.27 4.74
CA TYR A 79 -1.02 -14.11 5.31
C TYR A 79 -2.39 -13.50 5.00
N LEU A 80 -3.01 -13.95 3.91
CA LEU A 80 -4.42 -13.74 3.57
C LEU A 80 -5.22 -14.88 4.20
N GLY A 81 -5.68 -14.68 5.43
CA GLY A 81 -6.74 -15.51 6.00
C GLY A 81 -8.03 -15.24 5.23
N HIS A 82 -8.49 -16.21 4.44
CA HIS A 82 -9.80 -16.26 3.77
C HIS A 82 -10.27 -14.99 3.03
N ALA A 83 -9.75 -14.73 1.82
CA ALA A 83 -10.51 -14.00 0.79
C ALA A 83 -9.96 -14.30 -0.62
N GLN A 84 -10.88 -14.43 -1.56
CA GLN A 84 -10.76 -15.04 -2.87
C GLN A 84 -9.89 -14.26 -3.89
N THR A 85 -9.12 -15.02 -4.67
CA THR A 85 -9.23 -15.15 -6.13
C THR A 85 -9.51 -13.93 -7.03
N GLU A 86 -8.96 -12.74 -6.75
CA GLU A 86 -8.87 -11.70 -7.78
C GLU A 86 -7.41 -11.30 -8.00
N ARG A 87 -6.85 -11.74 -9.14
CA ARG A 87 -5.58 -11.20 -9.63
C ARG A 87 -5.80 -9.72 -9.97
N PRO A 88 -5.15 -8.76 -9.29
CA PRO A 88 -5.11 -7.41 -9.81
C PRO A 88 -4.45 -7.43 -11.20
N ARG A 89 -5.01 -6.73 -12.19
CA ARG A 89 -4.48 -6.59 -13.56
C ARG A 89 -3.18 -5.77 -13.63
N PHE A 90 -2.37 -5.79 -12.59
CA PHE A 90 -1.09 -5.10 -12.52
C PHE A 90 0.03 -6.13 -12.34
N ALA A 91 0.15 -7.06 -13.28
CA ALA A 91 1.27 -7.98 -13.38
C ALA A 91 1.46 -8.40 -14.83
N ALA A 92 2.07 -7.52 -15.63
CA ALA A 92 2.65 -7.85 -16.92
C ALA A 92 3.95 -7.05 -17.09
N ALA A 93 4.94 -7.36 -16.25
CA ALA A 93 6.32 -6.97 -16.48
C ALA A 93 7.24 -8.07 -15.94
N GLY A 94 7.61 -8.99 -16.84
CA GLY A 94 8.90 -9.67 -16.81
C GLY A 94 9.11 -10.80 -15.80
N ASP A 95 8.50 -11.96 -16.03
CA ASP A 95 9.08 -13.22 -15.57
C ASP A 95 9.82 -13.87 -16.76
N HIS A 96 11.11 -13.53 -16.91
CA HIS A 96 12.04 -14.32 -17.70
C HIS A 96 12.73 -15.28 -16.75
N GLN A 97 12.29 -16.53 -16.76
CA GLN A 97 12.96 -17.64 -16.08
C GLN A 97 14.22 -18.01 -16.90
N PRO A 98 15.43 -18.08 -16.32
CA PRO A 98 16.55 -18.78 -16.94
C PRO A 98 16.50 -20.28 -16.58
N ASP A 99 16.97 -21.11 -17.52
CA ASP A 99 16.99 -22.58 -17.49
C ASP A 99 17.75 -23.19 -16.30
#